data_AF-A0A7V9LU55-F1
#
_entry.id   AF-A0A7V9LU55-F1
#
_cell.length_a   1.000
_cell.length_b   1.000
_cell.length_c   1.000
_cell.angle_alpha   90.00
_cell.angle_beta   90.00
_cell.angle_gamma   90.00
#
_symmetry.space_group_name_H-M   'P 1'
#
loop_
_entity.id
_entity.type
_entity.pdbx_description
1 polymer ?
#
loop_
_entity_poly.entity_id
_entity_poly.type
_entity_poly.pdbx_seq_one_letter_code
_entity_poly.pdbx_strand_id
1 'polypeptide(L)'
;MSLGIVGRVVAPDDVYSAVVEMVGRYVGGPALALRAAKAAIDGGLDVDLANGLKFESHLFAALFGTEDQTIGMMSFVENGPGRARSVGH
;
A
#
# COMPACT_ATOMS: atom_id res chain seq x y z
N MET A 1 -11.76 11.97 -18.48
CA MET A 1 -10.74 11.17 -17.75
C MET A 1 -10.39 9.88 -18.52
N SER A 2 -10.13 9.97 -19.83
CA SER A 2 -9.91 8.78 -20.69
C SER A 2 -8.44 8.36 -20.83
N LEU A 3 -7.49 9.22 -20.44
CA LEU A 3 -6.05 9.01 -20.63
C LEU A 3 -5.33 8.44 -19.39
N GLY A 4 -6.03 8.22 -18.27
CA GLY A 4 -5.44 7.67 -17.04
C GLY A 4 -4.51 8.62 -16.25
N ILE A 5 -4.37 9.88 -16.69
CA ILE A 5 -3.44 10.85 -16.09
C ILE A 5 -3.91 11.39 -14.73
N VAL A 6 -5.24 11.42 -14.50
CA VAL A 6 -5.84 12.00 -13.29
C VAL A 6 -6.69 10.95 -12.58
N GLY A 7 -6.38 10.68 -11.30
CA GLY A 7 -7.09 9.69 -10.49
C GLY A 7 -8.46 10.17 -9.96
N ARG A 8 -8.59 11.46 -9.63
CA ARG A 8 -9.86 12.05 -9.14
C ARG A 8 -9.92 13.54 -9.52
N VAL A 9 -11.10 14.01 -9.92
CA VAL A 9 -11.40 15.44 -10.13
C VAL A 9 -12.46 15.85 -9.11
N VAL A 10 -12.25 16.97 -8.43
CA VAL A 10 -13.17 17.55 -7.44
C VAL A 10 -13.32 19.05 -7.67
N ALA A 11 -14.34 19.67 -7.08
CA ALA A 11 -14.46 21.13 -7.11
C ALA A 11 -13.26 21.78 -6.39
N PRO A 12 -12.86 23.01 -6.74
CA PRO A 12 -11.72 23.69 -6.12
C PRO A 12 -11.80 23.76 -4.59
N ASP A 13 -12.99 24.00 -4.05
CA ASP A 13 -13.23 24.13 -2.61
C ASP A 13 -13.19 22.78 -1.87
N ASP A 14 -13.30 21.66 -2.60
CA ASP A 14 -13.30 20.30 -2.07
C ASP A 14 -11.92 19.62 -2.12
N VAL A 15 -10.89 20.30 -2.63
CA VAL A 15 -9.56 19.69 -2.80
C VAL A 15 -9.01 19.18 -1.47
N TYR A 16 -9.11 19.99 -0.41
CA TYR A 16 -8.57 19.62 0.89
C TYR A 16 -9.32 18.42 1.51
N SER A 17 -10.66 18.45 1.49
CA SER A 17 -11.48 17.36 2.04
C SER A 17 -11.24 16.05 1.28
N ALA A 18 -11.12 16.11 -0.04
CA ALA A 18 -10.81 14.95 -0.88
C ALA A 18 -9.42 14.37 -0.60
N VAL A 19 -8.41 15.21 -0.34
CA VAL A 19 -7.06 14.76 0.04
C VAL A 19 -7.08 14.09 1.41
N VAL A 20 -7.73 14.69 2.40
CA VAL A 20 -7.85 14.13 3.75
C VAL A 20 -8.56 12.78 3.73
N GLU A 21 -9.68 12.68 2.99
CA GLU A 21 -10.39 11.41 2.77
C GLU A 21 -9.47 10.35 2.14
N MET A 22 -8.71 10.74 1.11
CA MET A 22 -7.82 9.82 0.41
C MET A 22 -6.70 9.31 1.33
N VAL A 23 -6.02 10.21 2.01
CA VAL A 23 -4.86 9.92 2.86
C VAL A 23 -5.27 9.21 4.15
N GLY A 24 -6.45 9.53 4.69
CA GLY A 24 -6.99 8.93 5.92
C GLY A 24 -7.06 7.41 5.88
N ARG A 25 -7.19 6.80 4.69
CA ARG A 25 -7.18 5.35 4.51
C ARG A 25 -5.81 4.69 4.75
N TYR A 26 -4.73 5.47 4.71
CA TYR A 26 -3.37 5.00 4.95
C TYR A 26 -2.86 5.34 6.37
N VAL A 27 -3.53 6.27 7.06
CA VAL A 27 -3.16 6.68 8.42
C VAL A 27 -3.27 5.50 9.37
N GLY A 28 -2.20 5.21 10.12
CA GLY A 28 -2.10 4.06 11.02
C GLY A 28 -1.95 2.70 10.32
N GLY A 29 -1.89 2.68 8.98
CA GLY A 29 -1.62 1.49 8.19
C GLY A 29 -0.13 1.10 8.22
N PRO A 30 0.22 -0.08 7.68
CA PRO A 30 1.57 -0.63 7.78
C PRO A 30 2.57 0.12 6.89
N ALA A 31 3.34 1.04 7.47
CA ALA A 31 4.18 1.99 6.75
C ALA A 31 5.24 1.29 5.88
N LEU A 32 5.88 0.25 6.42
CA LEU A 32 6.90 -0.53 5.70
C LEU A 32 6.29 -1.29 4.51
N ALA A 33 5.07 -1.82 4.66
CA ALA A 33 4.38 -2.51 3.57
C ALA A 33 3.95 -1.54 2.47
N LEU A 34 3.44 -0.35 2.82
CA LEU A 34 3.11 0.70 1.85
C LEU A 34 4.35 1.17 1.09
N ARG A 35 5.48 1.32 1.77
CA ARG A 35 6.77 1.66 1.14
C ARG A 35 7.24 0.56 0.18
N ALA A 36 7.17 -0.71 0.60
CA ALA A 36 7.53 -1.85 -0.24
C ALA A 36 6.65 -1.94 -1.49
N ALA A 37 5.34 -1.73 -1.36
CA ALA A 37 4.43 -1.69 -2.50
C ALA A 37 4.78 -0.57 -3.50
N LYS A 38 5.06 0.64 -3.01
CA LYS A 38 5.49 1.76 -3.86
C LYS A 38 6.80 1.43 -4.59
N ALA A 39 7.78 0.86 -3.88
CA ALA A 39 9.06 0.47 -4.46
C ALA A 39 8.89 -0.62 -5.53
N ALA A 40 8.07 -1.64 -5.28
CA ALA A 40 7.78 -2.71 -6.23
C ALA A 40 7.13 -2.18 -7.52
N ILE A 41 6.16 -1.26 -7.39
CA ILE A 41 5.50 -0.62 -8.54
C ILE A 41 6.50 0.22 -9.34
N ASP A 42 7.24 1.11 -8.68
CA ASP A 42 8.14 2.02 -9.37
C ASP A 42 9.30 1.27 -10.02
N GLY A 43 9.97 0.38 -9.28
CA GLY A 43 11.15 -0.34 -9.78
C GLY A 43 10.83 -1.57 -10.65
N GLY A 44 9.67 -2.20 -10.44
CA GLY A 44 9.25 -3.37 -11.22
C GLY A 44 8.84 -3.02 -12.65
N LEU A 45 8.37 -1.79 -12.89
CA LEU A 45 8.01 -1.31 -14.22
C LEU A 45 9.23 -0.96 -15.09
N ASP A 46 10.40 -0.77 -14.49
CA ASP A 46 11.65 -0.43 -15.19
C ASP A 46 12.43 -1.66 -15.69
N VAL A 47 11.93 -2.87 -15.44
CA VAL A 47 12.60 -4.14 -15.78
C VAL A 47 11.67 -5.10 -16.53
N ASP A 48 12.22 -6.18 -17.08
CA ASP A 48 11.38 -7.25 -17.63
C ASP A 48 10.55 -7.93 -16.54
N LEU A 49 9.43 -8.54 -16.94
CA LEU A 49 8.47 -9.17 -16.03
C LEU A 49 9.13 -10.18 -15.07
N ALA A 50 10.09 -10.98 -15.53
CA ALA A 50 10.70 -12.00 -14.69
C ALA A 50 11.54 -11.38 -13.58
N ASN A 51 12.28 -10.32 -13.90
CA ASN A 51 13.05 -9.58 -12.90
C ASN A 51 12.15 -8.72 -11.98
N GLY A 52 11.06 -8.14 -12.52
CA GLY A 52 10.07 -7.42 -11.72
C GLY A 52 9.41 -8.30 -10.66
N LEU A 53 8.99 -9.52 -11.04
CA LEU A 53 8.41 -10.49 -10.11
C LEU A 53 9.41 -10.96 -9.03
N LYS A 54 10.69 -11.12 -9.38
CA LYS A 54 11.74 -11.43 -8.40
C LYS A 54 11.95 -10.29 -7.41
N PHE A 55 11.95 -9.05 -7.90
CA PHE A 55 12.09 -7.85 -7.08
C PHE A 55 10.89 -7.70 -6.11
N GLU A 56 9.67 -7.85 -6.60
CA GLU A 56 8.45 -7.86 -5.78
C GLU A 56 8.52 -8.97 -4.71
N SER A 57 8.91 -10.19 -5.10
CA SER A 57 9.05 -11.31 -4.15
C SER A 57 10.06 -11.02 -3.05
N HIS A 58 11.17 -10.35 -3.38
CA HIS A 58 12.18 -9.96 -2.40
C HIS A 58 11.65 -8.91 -1.41
N LEU A 59 10.98 -7.89 -1.91
CA LEU A 59 10.35 -6.85 -1.07
C LEU A 59 9.26 -7.45 -0.17
N PHE A 60 8.45 -8.35 -0.70
CA PHE A 60 7.43 -9.06 0.06
C PHE A 60 8.04 -9.93 1.17
N ALA A 61 9.07 -10.71 0.86
CA ALA A 61 9.76 -11.55 1.85
C ALA A 61 10.39 -10.71 2.97
N ALA A 62 10.92 -9.51 2.66
CA ALA A 62 11.48 -8.61 3.66
C ALA A 62 10.43 -8.13 4.69
N LEU A 63 9.14 -8.09 4.33
CA LEU A 63 8.07 -7.70 5.26
C LEU A 63 7.81 -8.74 6.35
N PHE A 64 8.17 -10.01 6.16
CA PHE A 64 8.00 -11.06 7.19
C PHE A 64 8.86 -10.85 8.43
N GLY A 65 9.82 -9.92 8.38
CA GLY A 65 10.57 -9.48 9.56
C GLY A 65 9.89 -8.36 10.37
N THR A 66 8.71 -7.90 9.95
CA THR A 66 8.03 -6.74 10.56
C THR A 66 6.95 -7.17 11.55
N GLU A 67 6.78 -6.36 12.60
CA GLU A 67 5.71 -6.55 13.59
C GLU A 67 4.32 -6.45 12.94
N ASP A 68 4.15 -5.49 12.03
CA ASP A 68 2.92 -5.29 11.25
C ASP A 68 2.50 -6.52 10.45
N GLN A 69 3.45 -7.25 9.87
CA GLN A 69 3.14 -8.49 9.15
C GLN A 69 2.57 -9.55 10.10
N THR A 70 3.16 -9.70 11.30
CA THR A 70 2.70 -10.66 12.30
C THR A 70 1.31 -10.31 12.81
N ILE A 71 1.11 -9.05 13.25
CA ILE A 71 -0.17 -8.56 13.77
C ILE A 71 -1.25 -8.63 12.69
N GLY A 72 -0.94 -8.21 11.47
CA GLY A 72 -1.88 -8.22 10.35
C GLY A 72 -2.37 -9.63 10.04
N MET A 73 -1.46 -10.61 10.01
CA MET A 73 -1.81 -12.01 9.74
C MET A 73 -2.64 -12.62 10.87
N MET A 74 -2.24 -12.42 12.13
CA MET A 74 -3.01 -12.90 13.29
C MET A 74 -4.41 -12.30 13.28
N SER A 75 -4.50 -10.98 13.10
CA SER A 75 -5.77 -10.27 13.08
C SER A 75 -6.67 -10.72 11.93
N PHE A 76 -6.10 -11.01 10.75
CA PHE A 76 -6.84 -11.58 9.62
C PHE A 76 -7.42 -12.96 9.95
N VAL A 77 -6.64 -13.84 10.57
CA VAL A 77 -7.10 -15.18 10.97
C VAL A 77 -8.23 -15.09 11.99
N GLU A 78 -8.11 -14.16 12.95
CA GLU A 78 -9.09 -13.98 14.03
C GLU A 78 -10.38 -13.28 13.59
N ASN A 79 -10.27 -12.28 12.71
CA ASN A 79 -11.36 -11.33 12.44
C ASN A 79 -11.84 -11.34 10.98
N GLY A 80 -11.15 -12.07 10.11
CA GLY A 80 -11.43 -12.14 8.68
C GLY A 80 -10.92 -10.95 7.87
N PRO A 81 -11.24 -10.94 6.56
CA PRO A 81 -10.78 -9.92 5.62
C PRO A 81 -11.23 -8.50 6.00
N GLY A 82 -10.37 -7.52 5.72
CA GLY A 82 -10.65 -6.09 5.97
C GLY A 82 -10.57 -5.65 7.43
N ARG A 83 -10.19 -6.55 8.35
CA ARG A 83 -10.08 -6.28 9.79
C ARG A 83 -8.65 -6.34 10.33
N ALA A 84 -7.66 -6.51 9.45
CA ALA A 84 -6.26 -6.57 9.83
C ALA A 84 -5.80 -5.29 10.53
N ARG A 85 -5.05 -5.45 11.63
CA ARG A 85 -4.48 -4.35 12.42
C ARG A 85 -3.00 -4.16 12.10
N SER A 86 -2.49 -2.97 12.37
CA SER A 86 -1.08 -2.57 12.26
C SER A 86 -0.72 -1.61 13.40
N VAL A 87 0.55 -1.55 13.77
CA VAL A 87 1.15 -0.58 14.69
C VAL A 87 1.63 0.68 13.98
N GLY A 88 1.81 0.63 12.65
CA GLY A 88 2.02 1.81 11.81
C GLY A 88 3.44 2.39 11.83
N HIS A 89 4.44 1.61 12.22
CA HIS A 89 5.86 1.97 12.23
C HIS A 89 6.65 1.21 11.16
#